data_AF-A0A935ZNP0-F1
#
_entry.id   AF-A0A935ZNP0-F1
#
_cell.length_a   1.000
_cell.length_b   1.000
_cell.length_c   1.000
_cell.angle_alpha   90.00
_cell.angle_beta   90.00
_cell.angle_gamma   90.00
#
_symmetry.space_group_name_H-M   'P 1'
#
loop_
_entity.id
_entity.type
_entity.pdbx_description
1 polymer ?
#
loop_
_entity_poly.entity_id
_entity_poly.type
_entity_poly.pdbx_seq_one_letter_code
_entity_poly.pdbx_strand_id
1 'polypeptide(L)'
;MLLLACDPAGGSSNDDGDGGGGGADASVAALIDDAIEQSNDNIEIVCDCWDEAGFASRGACLEDQILPAQRRCVEDAYARDAAASRLYLECVVPLMRELGTCLDARLDCVDPSTVDACFADFDLGRESCVQVPLSVQRALDDCDPDDGTDPGTAPGPDPGTDPGTDPGTDPPPPPPAPSDDSPTDPPAPAPGG
;
A
#
# COMPACT_ATOMS: atom_id res chain seq x y z
N MET A 1 -0.21 33.49 22.95
CA MET A 1 -1.51 32.86 22.63
C MET A 1 -1.98 33.46 21.32
N LEU A 2 -1.36 33.01 20.22
CA LEU A 2 -1.87 33.23 18.88
C LEU A 2 -2.54 31.91 18.49
N LEU A 3 -3.86 31.93 18.38
CA LEU A 3 -4.62 30.92 17.65
C LEU A 3 -4.35 31.21 16.17
N LEU A 4 -3.45 30.44 15.54
CA LEU A 4 -3.44 30.35 14.09
C LEU A 4 -4.64 29.46 13.72
N ALA A 5 -5.62 30.08 13.08
CA ALA A 5 -6.69 29.36 12.41
C ALA A 5 -6.09 28.68 11.17
N CYS A 6 -6.31 27.37 11.02
CA CYS A 6 -6.32 26.74 9.71
C CYS A 6 -7.34 27.52 8.86
N ASP A 7 -6.85 28.26 7.88
CA ASP A 7 -7.68 28.83 6.83
C ASP A 7 -8.17 27.63 6.01
N PRO A 8 -9.47 27.33 5.95
CA PRO A 8 -9.96 26.27 5.08
C PRO A 8 -9.68 26.73 3.66
N ALA A 9 -8.71 26.09 3.00
CA ALA A 9 -8.30 26.40 1.65
C ALA A 9 -9.55 26.54 0.77
N GLY A 10 -9.84 27.79 0.41
CA GLY A 10 -10.95 28.12 -0.46
C GLY A 10 -10.75 27.46 -1.80
N GLY A 11 -11.67 26.55 -2.13
CA GLY A 11 -11.72 25.86 -3.41
C GLY A 11 -11.52 26.81 -4.59
N SER A 12 -10.53 26.50 -5.41
CA SER A 12 -10.47 26.92 -6.81
C SER A 12 -10.48 25.67 -7.66
N SER A 13 -11.65 25.01 -7.69
CA SER A 13 -12.01 24.02 -8.69
C SER A 13 -12.12 24.73 -10.05
N ASN A 14 -11.00 24.88 -10.73
CA ASN A 14 -11.02 25.00 -12.19
C ASN A 14 -11.08 23.57 -12.73
N ASP A 15 -12.28 22.99 -12.69
CA ASP A 15 -12.68 21.85 -13.49
C ASP A 15 -12.64 22.25 -14.98
N ASP A 16 -11.44 22.42 -15.53
CA ASP A 16 -11.24 22.41 -16.98
C ASP A 16 -11.41 20.97 -17.45
N GLY A 17 -12.67 20.59 -17.67
CA GLY A 17 -13.07 19.26 -18.07
C GLY A 17 -12.31 18.78 -19.31
N ASP A 18 -11.34 17.90 -19.10
CA ASP A 18 -10.83 17.03 -20.15
C ASP A 18 -11.81 15.86 -20.28
N GLY A 19 -12.80 16.07 -21.15
CA GLY A 19 -13.70 15.04 -21.64
C GLY A 19 -12.94 14.02 -22.49
N GLY A 20 -12.24 13.09 -21.86
CA GLY A 20 -11.61 11.94 -22.48
C GLY A 20 -12.51 10.70 -22.47
N GLY A 21 -13.56 10.70 -23.29
CA GLY A 21 -14.42 9.54 -23.48
C GLY A 21 -13.65 8.30 -23.93
N GLY A 22 -13.77 7.20 -23.18
CA GLY A 22 -13.11 5.94 -23.50
C GLY A 22 -13.53 4.76 -22.63
N GLY A 23 -14.81 4.66 -22.28
CA GLY A 23 -15.35 3.47 -21.62
C GLY A 23 -15.19 2.22 -22.49
N ALA A 24 -14.17 1.41 -22.18
CA ALA A 24 -14.18 -0.06 -22.18
C ALA A 24 -12.78 -0.64 -21.93
N ASP A 25 -11.70 0.08 -22.24
CA ASP A 25 -10.33 -0.43 -22.11
C ASP A 25 -9.35 0.68 -21.72
N ALA A 26 -9.42 1.17 -20.47
CA ALA A 26 -8.31 1.93 -19.91
C ALA A 26 -7.06 1.04 -19.99
N SER A 27 -6.03 1.50 -20.68
CA SER A 27 -4.77 0.77 -20.73
C SER A 27 -4.17 0.73 -19.34
N VAL A 28 -3.35 -0.29 -19.05
CA VAL A 28 -2.58 -0.35 -17.80
C VAL A 28 -1.80 0.95 -17.59
N ALA A 29 -1.23 1.53 -18.66
CA ALA A 29 -0.55 2.82 -18.59
C ALA A 29 -1.47 3.97 -18.14
N ALA A 30 -2.70 4.06 -18.65
CA ALA A 30 -3.65 5.09 -18.23
C ALA A 30 -4.05 4.92 -16.75
N LEU A 31 -4.21 3.68 -16.28
CA LEU A 31 -4.50 3.40 -14.87
C LEU A 31 -3.30 3.71 -13.96
N ILE A 32 -2.07 3.52 -14.45
CA ILE A 32 -0.85 3.92 -13.74
C ILE A 32 -0.76 5.44 -13.66
N ASP A 33 -1.07 6.15 -14.75
CA ASP A 33 -1.06 7.63 -14.75
C ASP A 33 -2.07 8.18 -13.74
N ASP A 34 -3.28 7.64 -13.71
CA ASP A 34 -4.33 7.98 -12.74
C ASP A 34 -3.92 7.63 -11.29
N ALA A 35 -3.25 6.49 -11.10
CA ALA A 35 -2.70 6.12 -9.79
C ALA A 35 -1.62 7.10 -9.30
N ILE A 36 -0.71 7.51 -10.20
CA ILE A 36 0.37 8.45 -9.88
C ILE A 36 -0.20 9.84 -9.60
N GLU A 37 -1.13 10.32 -10.42
CA GLU A 37 -1.83 11.60 -10.22
C GLU A 37 -2.53 11.60 -8.86
N GLN A 38 -3.33 10.58 -8.56
CA GLN A 38 -4.01 10.49 -7.27
C GLN A 38 -3.05 10.38 -6.08
N SER A 39 -1.93 9.66 -6.24
CA SER A 39 -0.90 9.60 -5.20
C SER A 39 -0.28 10.98 -4.96
N ASN A 40 0.02 11.73 -6.03
CA ASN A 40 0.58 13.07 -5.92
C ASN A 40 -0.40 14.04 -5.26
N ASP A 41 -1.69 13.96 -5.59
CA ASP A 41 -2.74 14.76 -4.95
C ASP A 41 -2.85 14.44 -3.45
N ASN A 42 -2.82 13.14 -3.09
CA ASN A 42 -2.82 12.71 -1.68
C ASN A 42 -1.59 13.23 -0.92
N ILE A 43 -0.41 13.20 -1.56
CA ILE A 43 0.82 13.77 -1.00
C ILE A 43 0.67 15.28 -0.84
N GLU A 44 0.11 16.00 -1.82
CA GLU A 44 -0.08 17.45 -1.73
C GLU A 44 -0.97 17.83 -0.54
N ILE A 45 -2.08 17.11 -0.33
CA ILE A 45 -2.97 17.28 0.83
C ILE A 45 -2.17 17.12 2.15
N VAL A 46 -1.38 16.04 2.28
CA VAL A 46 -0.58 15.79 3.50
C VAL A 46 0.52 16.85 3.66
N CYS A 47 1.15 17.26 2.57
CA CYS A 47 2.24 18.23 2.56
C CYS A 47 1.79 19.67 2.82
N ASP A 48 0.50 19.96 2.94
CA ASP A 48 0.05 21.24 3.47
C ASP A 48 0.38 21.40 4.97
N CYS A 49 0.53 20.28 5.69
CA CYS A 49 1.01 20.21 7.08
C CYS A 49 2.54 19.99 7.20
N TRP A 50 3.31 20.42 6.19
CA TRP A 50 4.74 20.09 6.10
C TRP A 50 5.56 20.58 7.29
N ASP A 51 5.17 21.70 7.92
CA ASP A 51 5.93 22.27 9.04
C ASP A 51 5.72 21.45 10.32
N GLU A 52 4.50 20.96 10.55
CA GLU A 52 4.13 20.12 11.68
C GLU A 52 4.69 18.70 11.53
N ALA A 53 4.79 18.22 10.29
CA ALA A 53 5.46 16.97 9.96
C ALA A 53 7.00 17.06 10.04
N GLY A 54 7.56 18.24 10.32
CA GLY A 54 8.99 18.43 10.54
C GLY A 54 9.83 18.55 9.27
N PHE A 55 9.21 18.75 8.10
CA PHE A 55 9.93 19.07 6.87
C PHE A 55 10.47 20.50 6.92
N ALA A 56 11.61 20.71 6.25
CA ALA A 56 12.21 22.05 6.18
C ALA A 56 11.42 23.01 5.26
N SER A 57 10.61 22.47 4.34
CA SER A 57 9.74 23.21 3.42
C SER A 57 8.70 22.28 2.79
N ARG A 58 7.61 22.84 2.23
CA ARG A 58 6.66 22.10 1.38
C ARG A 58 7.37 21.39 0.23
N GLY A 59 8.37 22.03 -0.37
CA GLY A 59 9.19 21.42 -1.42
C GLY A 59 9.90 20.15 -0.94
N ALA A 60 10.48 20.18 0.27
CA ALA A 60 11.13 19.00 0.86
C ALA A 60 10.12 17.87 1.18
N CYS A 61 8.86 18.19 1.43
CA CYS A 61 7.80 17.18 1.57
C CYS A 61 7.41 16.55 0.22
N LEU A 62 7.47 17.34 -0.87
CA LEU A 62 7.15 16.90 -2.23
C LEU A 62 8.33 16.27 -2.98
N GLU A 63 9.54 16.24 -2.41
CA GLU A 63 10.74 15.71 -3.07
C GLU A 63 10.66 14.19 -3.31
N ASP A 64 9.84 13.46 -2.55
CA ASP A 64 9.61 12.00 -2.67
C ASP A 64 8.57 11.62 -3.74
N GLN A 65 8.23 12.53 -4.66
CA GLN A 65 7.34 12.20 -5.77
C GLN A 65 8.00 11.22 -6.75
N ILE A 66 7.17 10.33 -7.33
CA ILE A 66 7.59 9.32 -8.30
C ILE A 66 8.33 10.00 -9.45
N LEU A 67 9.65 9.78 -9.51
CA LEU A 67 10.49 10.37 -10.56
C LEU A 67 10.13 9.79 -11.94
N PRO A 68 10.35 10.52 -13.05
CA PRO A 68 10.06 10.00 -14.39
C PRO A 68 10.74 8.67 -14.73
N ALA A 69 11.90 8.39 -14.12
CA ALA A 69 12.60 7.12 -14.26
C ALA A 69 11.89 5.98 -13.51
N GLN A 70 11.41 6.25 -12.29
CA GLN A 70 10.66 5.30 -11.48
C GLN A 70 9.30 4.98 -12.13
N ARG A 71 8.63 5.98 -12.72
CA ARG A 71 7.40 5.78 -13.51
C ARG A 71 7.60 4.73 -14.62
N ARG A 72 8.67 4.84 -15.41
CA ARG A 72 8.97 3.86 -16.47
C ARG A 72 9.21 2.46 -15.90
N CYS A 73 9.90 2.36 -14.77
CA CYS A 73 10.13 1.07 -14.11
C CYS A 73 8.80 0.43 -13.66
N VAL A 74 7.91 1.22 -13.06
CA VAL A 74 6.58 0.78 -12.62
C VAL A 74 5.72 0.34 -13.82
N GLU A 75 5.75 1.08 -14.92
CA GLU A 75 5.08 0.70 -16.18
C GLU A 75 5.59 -0.66 -16.71
N ASP A 76 6.91 -0.85 -16.74
CA ASP A 76 7.54 -2.11 -17.18
C ASP A 76 7.22 -3.27 -16.22
N ALA A 77 7.12 -3.01 -14.92
CA ALA A 77 6.76 -4.00 -13.90
C ALA A 77 5.32 -4.52 -14.11
N TYR A 78 4.35 -3.62 -14.24
CA TYR A 78 2.96 -3.99 -14.50
C TYR A 78 2.76 -4.60 -15.91
N ALA A 79 3.60 -4.25 -16.88
CA ALA A 79 3.58 -4.87 -18.21
C ALA A 79 3.94 -6.37 -18.19
N ARG A 80 4.62 -6.87 -17.14
CA ARG A 80 4.95 -8.31 -17.00
C ARG A 80 3.71 -9.20 -16.92
N ASP A 81 2.62 -8.68 -16.35
CA ASP A 81 1.30 -9.32 -16.37
C ASP A 81 0.21 -8.23 -16.47
N ALA A 82 0.02 -7.71 -17.68
CA ALA A 82 -0.90 -6.60 -17.92
C ALA A 82 -2.36 -6.93 -17.52
N ALA A 83 -2.78 -8.20 -17.61
CA ALA A 83 -4.15 -8.58 -17.27
C ALA A 83 -4.39 -8.56 -15.76
N ALA A 84 -3.49 -9.18 -14.98
CA ALA A 84 -3.60 -9.15 -13.52
C ALA A 84 -3.37 -7.75 -12.95
N SER A 85 -2.41 -7.02 -13.53
CA SER A 85 -2.10 -5.63 -13.16
C SER A 85 -3.28 -4.71 -13.40
N ARG A 86 -4.00 -4.87 -14.53
CA ARG A 86 -5.22 -4.11 -14.82
C ARG A 86 -6.29 -4.36 -13.76
N LEU A 87 -6.56 -5.63 -13.43
CA LEU A 87 -7.57 -5.97 -12.41
C LEU A 87 -7.22 -5.40 -11.02
N TYR A 88 -5.94 -5.38 -10.67
CA TYR A 88 -5.47 -4.74 -9.45
C TYR A 88 -5.67 -3.21 -9.49
N LEU A 89 -5.22 -2.56 -10.56
CA LEU A 89 -5.29 -1.10 -10.68
C LEU A 89 -6.73 -0.59 -10.78
N GLU A 90 -7.61 -1.28 -11.51
CA GLU A 90 -9.05 -0.98 -11.56
C GLU A 90 -9.72 -1.07 -10.17
N CYS A 91 -9.16 -1.86 -9.26
CA CYS A 91 -9.60 -1.95 -7.87
C CYS A 91 -8.99 -0.86 -6.98
N VAL A 92 -7.68 -0.62 -7.07
CA VAL A 92 -6.96 0.24 -6.12
C VAL A 92 -7.10 1.74 -6.43
N VAL A 93 -7.24 2.12 -7.70
CA VAL A 93 -7.35 3.54 -8.11
C VAL A 93 -8.58 4.23 -7.50
N PRO A 94 -9.79 3.65 -7.55
CA PRO A 94 -10.94 4.21 -6.84
C PRO A 94 -10.70 4.35 -5.33
N LEU A 95 -10.04 3.38 -4.70
CA LEU A 95 -9.72 3.44 -3.26
C LEU A 95 -8.77 4.60 -2.94
N MET A 96 -7.78 4.88 -3.81
CA MET A 96 -6.87 6.01 -3.61
C MET A 96 -7.59 7.37 -3.73
N ARG A 97 -8.60 7.47 -4.60
CA ARG A 97 -9.47 8.67 -4.70
C ARG A 97 -10.32 8.86 -3.46
N GLU A 98 -10.90 7.77 -2.94
CA GLU A 98 -11.65 7.79 -1.69
C GLU A 98 -10.75 8.18 -0.51
N LEU A 99 -9.51 7.66 -0.47
CA LEU A 99 -8.50 8.07 0.50
C LEU A 99 -8.22 9.57 0.40
N GLY A 100 -7.94 10.10 -0.79
CA GLY A 100 -7.71 11.54 -0.99
C GLY A 100 -8.87 12.40 -0.51
N THR A 101 -10.10 12.01 -0.85
CA THR A 101 -11.32 12.68 -0.37
C THR A 101 -11.45 12.64 1.15
N CYS A 102 -11.08 11.51 1.78
CA CYS A 102 -11.10 11.37 3.23
C CYS A 102 -10.01 12.21 3.90
N LEU A 103 -8.79 12.24 3.34
CA LEU A 103 -7.68 13.06 3.81
C LEU A 103 -8.05 14.54 3.76
N ASP A 104 -8.52 15.04 2.62
CA ASP A 104 -8.96 16.44 2.45
C ASP A 104 -10.03 16.84 3.48
N ALA A 105 -10.96 15.93 3.77
CA ALA A 105 -12.04 16.19 4.72
C ALA A 105 -11.64 16.10 6.20
N ARG A 106 -10.57 15.38 6.54
CA ARG A 106 -10.26 15.00 7.94
C ARG A 106 -8.88 15.40 8.43
N LEU A 107 -7.94 15.72 7.56
CA LEU A 107 -6.57 16.02 7.94
C LEU A 107 -6.52 17.25 8.85
N ASP A 108 -6.08 17.03 10.09
CA ASP A 108 -5.72 18.08 11.05
C ASP A 108 -4.20 18.06 11.24
N CYS A 109 -3.53 19.16 10.87
CA CYS A 109 -2.07 19.28 11.00
C CYS A 109 -1.56 19.18 12.45
N VAL A 110 -2.42 19.45 13.44
CA VAL A 110 -2.08 19.33 14.86
C VAL A 110 -2.28 17.91 15.37
N ASP A 111 -3.22 17.16 14.79
CA ASP A 111 -3.56 15.80 15.18
C ASP A 111 -3.68 14.88 13.96
N PRO A 112 -2.58 14.29 13.48
CA PRO A 112 -2.59 13.41 12.32
C PRO A 112 -3.36 12.10 12.55
N SER A 113 -3.72 11.75 13.80
CA SER A 113 -4.55 10.56 14.05
C SER A 113 -5.98 10.69 13.52
N THR A 114 -6.41 11.92 13.19
CA THR A 114 -7.70 12.21 12.55
C THR A 114 -7.89 11.48 11.21
N VAL A 115 -6.80 11.13 10.53
CA VAL A 115 -6.83 10.38 9.26
C VAL A 115 -6.59 8.88 9.41
N ASP A 116 -6.36 8.36 10.62
CA ASP A 116 -6.15 6.92 10.86
C ASP A 116 -7.31 6.07 10.30
N ALA A 117 -8.55 6.57 10.45
CA ALA A 117 -9.72 5.93 9.89
C ALA A 117 -9.71 5.90 8.34
N CYS A 118 -9.16 6.93 7.70
CA CYS A 118 -9.04 6.98 6.24
C CYS A 118 -8.09 5.88 5.73
N PHE A 119 -6.94 5.72 6.38
CA PHE A 119 -5.98 4.67 6.05
C PHE A 119 -6.52 3.28 6.37
N ALA A 120 -7.22 3.11 7.49
CA ALA A 120 -7.84 1.83 7.85
C ALA A 120 -8.89 1.39 6.82
N ASP A 121 -9.74 2.31 6.35
CA ASP A 121 -10.73 2.04 5.30
C ASP A 121 -10.05 1.71 3.96
N PHE A 122 -8.99 2.44 3.60
CA PHE A 122 -8.18 2.15 2.41
C PHE A 122 -7.53 0.77 2.48
N ASP A 123 -6.91 0.41 3.60
CA ASP A 123 -6.26 -0.89 3.80
C ASP A 123 -7.27 -2.03 3.70
N LEU A 124 -8.44 -1.90 4.35
CA LEU A 124 -9.52 -2.88 4.26
C LEU A 124 -10.03 -3.03 2.82
N GLY A 125 -10.18 -1.92 2.10
CA GLY A 125 -10.52 -1.92 0.67
C GLY A 125 -9.46 -2.65 -0.16
N ARG A 126 -8.17 -2.36 0.07
CA ARG A 126 -7.04 -2.95 -0.66
C ARG A 126 -6.92 -4.45 -0.42
N GLU A 127 -7.20 -4.93 0.81
CA GLU A 127 -7.24 -6.37 1.11
C GLU A 127 -8.31 -7.13 0.31
N SER A 128 -9.35 -6.42 -0.15
CA SER A 128 -10.39 -7.00 -1.02
C SER A 128 -10.00 -7.05 -2.50
N CYS A 129 -8.96 -6.32 -2.91
CA CYS A 129 -8.47 -6.33 -4.27
C CYS A 129 -7.74 -7.63 -4.63
N VAL A 130 -7.72 -7.97 -5.92
CA VAL A 130 -6.89 -9.08 -6.40
C VAL A 130 -5.42 -8.75 -6.18
N GLN A 131 -4.66 -9.66 -5.58
CA GLN A 131 -3.23 -9.45 -5.42
C GLN A 131 -2.52 -9.52 -6.78
N VAL A 132 -1.60 -8.58 -7.01
CA VAL A 132 -0.68 -8.66 -8.14
C VAL A 132 0.16 -9.95 -8.06
N PRO A 133 0.48 -10.60 -9.20
CA PRO A 133 1.35 -11.76 -9.19
C PRO A 133 2.72 -11.45 -8.58
N LEU A 134 3.35 -12.44 -7.94
CA LEU A 134 4.67 -12.29 -7.33
C LEU A 134 5.75 -11.81 -8.32
N SER A 135 5.60 -12.10 -9.62
CA SER A 135 6.49 -11.60 -10.68
C SER A 135 6.40 -10.10 -10.92
N VAL A 136 5.22 -9.51 -10.70
CA VAL A 136 4.98 -8.06 -10.75
C VAL A 136 5.44 -7.43 -9.45
N GLN A 137 5.15 -8.02 -8.29
CA GLN A 137 5.62 -7.52 -6.98
C GLN A 137 7.15 -7.36 -6.96
N ARG A 138 7.88 -8.42 -7.28
CA ARG A 138 9.35 -8.34 -7.36
C ARG A 138 9.85 -7.29 -8.34
N ALA A 139 9.12 -7.06 -9.42
CA ALA A 139 9.49 -6.05 -10.40
C ALA A 139 9.28 -4.62 -9.88
N LEU A 140 8.25 -4.42 -9.04
CA LEU A 140 8.00 -3.15 -8.35
C LEU A 140 9.03 -2.92 -7.24
N ASP A 141 9.40 -3.96 -6.49
CA ASP A 141 10.46 -3.89 -5.48
C ASP A 141 11.80 -3.47 -6.13
N ASP A 142 12.13 -4.02 -7.30
CA ASP A 142 13.33 -3.63 -8.08
C ASP A 142 13.30 -2.15 -8.56
N CYS A 143 12.15 -1.47 -8.48
CA CYS A 143 12.00 -0.06 -8.89
C CYS A 143 12.33 0.94 -7.79
N ASP A 144 12.51 0.52 -6.54
CA ASP A 144 12.86 1.40 -5.44
C ASP A 144 14.36 1.76 -5.51
N PRO A 145 14.71 3.05 -5.77
CA PRO A 145 16.11 3.47 -5.83
C PRO A 145 16.81 3.46 -4.45
N ASP A 146 16.04 3.46 -3.36
CA ASP A 146 16.55 3.54 -1.99
C ASP A 146 16.84 2.18 -1.38
N ASP A 147 16.34 1.10 -1.98
CA ASP A 147 16.60 -0.26 -1.50
C ASP A 147 18.07 -0.67 -1.61
N GLY A 148 18.91 0.10 -2.32
CA GLY A 148 20.36 0.15 -2.08
C GLY A 148 21.10 -1.19 -2.15
N THR A 149 20.45 -2.27 -2.55
CA THR A 149 21.09 -3.50 -2.95
C THR A 149 21.66 -3.22 -4.32
N ASP A 150 22.85 -2.65 -4.29
CA ASP A 150 23.81 -2.71 -5.38
C ASP A 150 23.65 -4.07 -6.10
N PRO A 151 23.24 -4.09 -7.38
CA PRO A 151 23.16 -5.33 -8.15
C PRO A 151 24.55 -6.00 -8.32
N GLY A 152 25.61 -5.39 -7.75
CA GLY A 152 26.98 -5.86 -7.69
C GLY A 152 27.37 -6.74 -6.49
N THR A 153 26.46 -7.28 -5.66
CA THR A 153 26.86 -8.45 -4.84
C THR A 153 27.04 -9.63 -5.78
N ALA A 154 28.25 -9.77 -6.33
CA ALA A 154 28.69 -10.93 -7.08
C ALA A 154 28.23 -12.20 -6.33
N PRO A 155 27.76 -13.24 -7.05
CA PRO A 155 27.47 -14.51 -6.41
C PRO A 155 28.68 -14.88 -5.56
N GLY A 156 28.47 -14.98 -4.24
CA GLY A 156 29.53 -15.37 -3.32
C GLY A 156 30.22 -16.62 -3.87
N PRO A 157 31.55 -16.77 -3.70
CA PRO A 157 32.25 -17.93 -4.21
C PRO A 157 31.52 -19.18 -3.77
N ASP A 158 31.19 -20.00 -4.76
CA ASP A 158 30.58 -21.32 -4.67
C ASP A 158 31.06 -22.01 -3.39
N PRO A 159 30.20 -22.23 -2.37
CA PRO A 159 30.62 -22.97 -1.20
C PRO A 159 30.92 -24.38 -1.68
N GLY A 160 32.21 -24.66 -1.74
CA GLY A 160 32.74 -25.95 -2.17
C GLY A 160 31.91 -27.08 -1.57
N THR A 161 31.54 -27.99 -2.47
CA THR A 161 31.04 -29.31 -2.15
C THR A 161 31.85 -29.96 -1.03
N ASP A 162 31.19 -30.24 0.09
CA ASP A 162 31.59 -31.32 1.00
C ASP A 162 30.42 -32.31 1.14
N PRO A 163 30.50 -33.51 0.55
CA PRO A 163 29.49 -34.55 0.70
C PRO A 163 29.85 -35.44 1.91
N GLY A 164 29.31 -35.08 3.08
CA GLY A 164 29.28 -35.95 4.26
C GLY A 164 28.51 -35.23 5.37
N THR A 165 27.43 -35.75 5.95
CA THR A 165 27.37 -37.03 6.64
C THR A 165 25.89 -37.42 6.90
N ASP A 166 25.64 -38.72 6.86
CA ASP A 166 24.47 -39.54 7.24
C ASP A 166 23.38 -38.92 8.17
N PRO A 167 22.07 -39.02 7.83
CA PRO A 167 20.99 -38.60 8.71
C PRO A 167 20.65 -39.68 9.75
N GLY A 168 21.25 -39.58 10.93
CA GLY A 168 20.74 -40.24 12.12
C GLY A 168 19.34 -39.72 12.45
N THR A 169 18.31 -40.47 12.10
CA THR A 169 16.91 -40.15 12.43
C THR A 169 16.59 -40.74 13.80
N ASP A 170 16.53 -39.92 14.83
CA ASP A 170 15.93 -40.32 16.11
C ASP A 170 14.41 -40.52 15.91
N PRO A 171 13.81 -41.60 16.43
CA PRO A 171 12.37 -41.80 16.35
C PRO A 171 11.63 -40.73 17.18
N PRO A 172 10.44 -40.28 16.72
CA PRO A 172 9.67 -39.29 17.46
C PRO A 172 9.20 -39.85 18.82
N PRO A 173 9.04 -38.97 19.84
CA PRO A 173 8.46 -39.35 21.11
C PRO A 173 7.02 -39.87 20.92
N PRO A 174 6.54 -40.77 21.82
CA PRO A 174 5.17 -41.27 21.76
C PRO A 174 4.16 -40.11 21.92
N PRO A 175 2.96 -40.24 21.34
CA PRO A 175 1.93 -39.22 21.44
C PRO A 175 1.49 -39.00 22.90
N PRO A 176 1.10 -37.77 23.27
CA PRO A 176 0.52 -37.50 24.58
C PRO A 176 -0.78 -38.28 24.78
N ALA A 177 -1.01 -38.73 26.01
CA ALA A 177 -2.25 -39.40 26.40
C ALA A 177 -3.46 -38.48 26.14
N PRO A 178 -4.64 -39.03 25.80
CA PRO A 178 -5.84 -38.24 25.58
C PRO A 178 -6.22 -37.51 26.87
N SER A 179 -6.31 -36.18 26.81
CA SER A 179 -6.95 -35.38 27.85
C SER A 179 -8.46 -35.55 27.74
N ASP A 180 -9.07 -36.16 28.75
CA ASP A 180 -10.52 -36.16 28.98
C ASP A 180 -10.97 -34.73 29.30
N ASP A 181 -11.19 -33.91 28.27
CA ASP A 181 -11.84 -32.60 28.39
C ASP A 181 -13.34 -32.78 28.14
N SER A 182 -14.06 -33.08 29.21
CA SER A 182 -15.52 -33.17 29.19
C SER A 182 -16.11 -31.77 28.99
N PRO A 183 -16.93 -31.53 27.94
CA PRO A 183 -17.61 -30.25 27.77
C PRO A 183 -18.62 -30.07 28.90
N THR A 184 -18.41 -29.06 29.73
CA THR A 184 -19.43 -28.62 30.68
C THR A 184 -20.42 -27.76 29.92
N ASP A 185 -21.62 -28.30 29.69
CA ASP A 185 -22.74 -27.61 29.05
C ASP A 185 -23.08 -26.29 29.78
N PRO A 186 -23.22 -25.16 29.08
CA PRO A 186 -23.73 -23.94 29.67
C PRO A 186 -25.23 -24.07 29.98
N PRO A 187 -25.72 -23.53 31.11
CA PRO A 187 -27.13 -23.59 31.46
C PRO A 187 -27.99 -22.74 30.51
N ALA A 188 -29.13 -23.31 30.10
CA ALA A 188 -30.11 -22.67 29.25
C ALA A 188 -30.74 -21.41 29.91
N PRO A 189 -31.00 -20.33 29.13
CA PRO A 189 -31.69 -19.16 29.65
C PRO A 189 -33.17 -19.46 29.94
N ALA A 190 -33.65 -18.94 31.07
CA ALA A 190 -35.05 -19.08 31.48
C ALA A 190 -36.00 -18.30 30.55
N PRO A 191 -37.21 -18.82 30.26
CA PRO A 191 -38.22 -18.08 29.50
C PRO A 191 -38.78 -16.93 30.34
N GLY A 192 -38.61 -15.69 29.86
CA GLY A 192 -39.29 -14.51 30.38
C GLY A 192 -40.76 -14.50 29.99
N GLY A 193 -41.64 -14.20 30.95
CA GLY A 193 -43.08 -13.99 30.76
C GLY A 193 -43.46 -12.53 30.59
#